data_AF-A2H7Y2-F1
#
_entry.id   AF-A2H7Y2-F1
#
_cell.length_a   1.000
_cell.length_b   1.000
_cell.length_c   1.000
_cell.angle_alpha   90.00
_cell.angle_beta   90.00
_cell.angle_gamma   90.00
#
_symmetry.space_group_name_H-M   'P 1'
#
loop_
_entity.id
_entity.type
_entity.pdbx_description
1 polymer ?
#
loop_
_entity_poly.entity_id
_entity_poly.type
_entity_poly.pdbx_seq_one_letter_code
_entity_poly.pdbx_strand_id
1 'polypeptide(L)'
;TLVADDAYEISPLYPYQIRNKETGKVLTPVLNNLGHLNLNLRNRGSISMGKLVAIQWVPNPDKKTKVRHIDGDKLNNRKENLEWF
;
A
#
# COMPACT_ATOMS: atom_id res chain seq x y z
N THR A 1 8.30 -10.09 2.81
CA THR A 1 7.62 -9.54 4.00
C THR A 1 7.19 -8.11 3.73
N LEU A 2 6.04 -7.69 4.25
CA LEU A 2 5.53 -6.34 4.15
C LEU A 2 6.09 -5.48 5.30
N VAL A 3 6.65 -4.30 4.98
CA VAL A 3 7.24 -3.40 5.99
C VAL A 3 6.19 -2.82 6.96
N ALA A 4 4.98 -2.57 6.46
CA ALA A 4 3.93 -1.89 7.24
C ALA A 4 3.25 -2.78 8.30
N ASP A 5 3.29 -4.11 8.13
CA ASP A 5 2.77 -5.11 9.05
C ASP A 5 3.47 -6.44 8.73
N ASP A 6 4.29 -6.91 9.68
CA ASP A 6 5.13 -8.08 9.51
C ASP A 6 4.34 -9.39 9.46
N ALA A 7 3.04 -9.43 9.77
CA ALA A 7 2.19 -10.60 9.58
C ALA A 7 1.88 -10.89 8.10
N TYR A 8 2.21 -9.96 7.21
CA TYR A 8 1.91 -10.02 5.79
C TYR A 8 3.17 -10.00 4.93
N GLU A 9 2.99 -10.31 3.65
CA GLU A 9 3.96 -10.13 2.60
C GLU A 9 3.31 -9.46 1.39
N ILE A 10 4.15 -8.88 0.54
CA ILE A 10 3.74 -8.19 -0.68
C ILE A 10 4.49 -8.76 -1.87
N SER A 11 3.79 -8.96 -2.99
CA SER A 11 4.41 -9.42 -4.23
C SER A 11 5.39 -8.37 -4.79
N PRO A 12 6.50 -8.79 -5.43
CA PRO A 12 7.48 -7.86 -6.00
C PRO A 12 7.02 -7.22 -7.31
N LEU A 13 6.07 -7.85 -8.01
CA LEU A 13 5.58 -7.41 -9.31
C LEU A 13 4.18 -6.80 -9.19
N TYR A 14 3.92 -5.82 -10.05
CA TYR A 14 2.61 -5.20 -10.22
C TYR A 14 1.70 -6.07 -11.10
N PRO A 15 0.40 -6.23 -10.79
CA PRO A 15 -0.31 -5.65 -9.65
C PRO A 15 0.11 -6.27 -8.31
N TYR A 16 0.34 -5.41 -7.31
CA TYR A 16 0.80 -5.86 -6.01
C TYR A 16 -0.27 -6.64 -5.26
N GLN A 17 0.11 -7.79 -4.71
CA GLN A 17 -0.75 -8.65 -3.90
C GLN A 17 -0.24 -8.67 -2.47
N ILE A 18 -1.14 -8.48 -1.50
CA ILE A 18 -0.82 -8.56 -0.08
C ILE A 18 -1.37 -9.88 0.43
N ARG A 19 -0.49 -10.75 0.94
CA ARG A 19 -0.85 -12.07 1.44
C ARG A 19 -0.54 -12.17 2.93
N ASN A 20 -1.46 -12.70 3.71
CA ASN A 20 -1.22 -13.04 5.10
C ASN A 20 -0.32 -14.28 5.15
N LYS A 21 0.79 -14.22 5.90
CA LYS A 21 1.78 -15.31 5.91
C LYS A 21 1.29 -16.57 6.61
N GLU A 22 0.46 -16.41 7.64
CA GLU A 22 -0.06 -17.51 8.47
C GLU A 22 -1.17 -18.28 7.75
N THR A 23 -2.17 -17.56 7.24
CA THR A 23 -3.36 -18.14 6.62
C THR A 23 -3.21 -18.38 5.12
N GLY A 24 -2.18 -17.80 4.49
CA GLY A 24 -2.00 -17.80 3.04
C GLY A 24 -3.03 -16.98 2.25
N LYS A 25 -3.99 -16.33 2.93
CA LYS A 25 -5.05 -15.55 2.29
C LYS A 25 -4.49 -14.28 1.65
N VAL A 26 -4.78 -14.09 0.36
CA VAL A 26 -4.55 -12.83 -0.34
C VAL A 26 -5.67 -11.85 0.03
N LEU A 27 -5.30 -10.65 0.44
CA LEU A 27 -6.27 -9.61 0.77
C LEU A 27 -6.79 -8.94 -0.49
N THR A 28 -8.10 -8.72 -0.54
CA THR A 28 -8.77 -7.96 -1.59
C THR A 28 -8.88 -6.50 -1.16
N PRO A 29 -8.27 -5.54 -1.89
CA PRO A 29 -8.46 -4.12 -1.63
C PRO A 29 -9.90 -3.70 -1.92
N VAL A 30 -10.43 -2.79 -1.12
CA VAL A 30 -11.78 -2.23 -1.26
C VAL A 30 -11.69 -0.76 -1.63
N LEU A 31 -12.45 -0.34 -2.64
CA LEU A 31 -12.55 1.06 -3.02
C LEU A 31 -13.29 1.86 -1.94
N ASN A 32 -12.69 2.92 -1.44
CA ASN A 32 -13.32 3.82 -0.48
C ASN A 32 -14.03 4.99 -1.18
N ASN A 33 -14.82 5.76 -0.41
CA ASN A 33 -15.57 6.93 -0.90
C ASN A 33 -14.68 8.08 -1.42
N LEU A 34 -13.37 8.02 -1.18
CA LEU A 34 -12.39 9.01 -1.66
C LEU A 34 -11.69 8.55 -2.96
N GLY A 35 -12.02 7.36 -3.49
CA GLY A 35 -11.44 6.81 -4.70
C GLY A 35 -10.11 6.05 -4.50
N HIS A 36 -9.73 5.73 -3.26
CA HIS A 36 -8.53 4.94 -2.98
C HIS A 36 -8.88 3.48 -2.72
N LEU A 37 -8.03 2.57 -3.20
CA LEU A 37 -8.05 1.18 -2.76
C LEU A 37 -7.50 1.07 -1.34
N ASN A 38 -8.27 0.53 -0.41
CA ASN A 38 -7.90 0.34 0.99
C ASN A 38 -7.86 -1.14 1.38
N LEU A 39 -6.97 -1.46 2.32
CA LEU A 39 -6.82 -2.76 2.94
C LEU A 39 -6.91 -2.60 4.46
N ASN A 40 -7.36 -3.63 5.16
CA ASN A 40 -7.26 -3.72 6.61
C ASN A 40 -6.20 -4.76 6.98
N LEU A 41 -5.14 -4.32 7.65
CA LEU A 41 -4.08 -5.19 8.16
C LEU A 41 -4.31 -5.45 9.64
N ARG A 42 -3.98 -6.66 10.11
CA ARG A 42 -4.23 -7.13 11.48
C ARG A 42 -3.66 -6.22 12.56
N ASN A 43 -2.39 -5.81 12.43
CA ASN A 43 -1.66 -5.09 13.49
C ASN A 43 -1.63 -3.58 13.27
N ARG A 44 -2.24 -3.09 12.17
CA ARG A 44 -2.19 -1.68 11.76
C ARG A 44 -3.57 -1.05 11.59
N GLY A 45 -4.57 -1.83 11.18
CA GLY A 45 -5.87 -1.32 10.76
C GLY A 45 -5.91 -0.89 9.30
N SER A 46 -6.79 0.07 8.99
CA SER A 46 -7.05 0.52 7.61
C SER A 46 -5.88 1.33 7.03
N ILE A 47 -5.47 0.99 5.82
CA ILE A 47 -4.43 1.70 5.08
C ILE A 47 -4.74 1.67 3.58
N SER A 48 -4.42 2.75 2.87
CA SER A 48 -4.53 2.78 1.41
C SER A 48 -3.40 2.01 0.73
N MET A 49 -3.69 1.41 -0.41
CA MET A 49 -2.72 0.70 -1.24
C MET A 49 -1.54 1.59 -1.58
N GLY A 50 -1.78 2.83 -2.02
CA GLY A 50 -0.70 3.78 -2.32
C GLY A 50 0.20 4.07 -1.12
N LYS A 51 -0.36 4.22 0.08
CA LYS A 51 0.45 4.41 1.30
C LYS A 51 1.28 3.18 1.63
N LEU A 52 0.71 1.99 1.47
CA LEU A 52 1.36 0.71 1.73
C LEU A 52 2.53 0.48 0.77
N VAL A 53 2.33 0.73 -0.53
CA VAL A 53 3.38 0.65 -1.57
C VAL A 53 4.47 1.68 -1.33
N ALA A 54 4.11 2.92 -0.99
CA ALA A 54 5.07 3.98 -0.71
C ALA A 54 5.97 3.66 0.50
N ILE A 55 5.40 3.13 1.59
CA ILE A 55 6.18 2.65 2.75
C ILE A 55 7.15 1.54 2.35
N GLN A 56 6.74 0.66 1.43
CA GLN A 56 7.53 -0.49 1.03
C GLN A 56 8.71 -0.14 0.11
N TRP A 57 8.54 0.82 -0.81
CA TRP A 57 9.52 1.04 -1.88
C TRP A 57 9.88 2.49 -2.20
N VAL A 58 9.15 3.50 -1.71
CA VAL A 58 9.40 4.90 -2.05
C VAL A 58 10.19 5.56 -0.91
N PRO A 59 11.43 6.01 -1.14
CA PRO A 59 12.22 6.69 -0.11
C PRO A 59 11.50 7.92 0.46
N ASN A 60 11.60 8.11 1.78
CA ASN A 60 11.00 9.24 2.49
C ASN A 60 12.02 9.89 3.45
N PRO A 61 13.08 10.54 2.93
CA PRO A 61 14.14 11.13 3.75
C PRO A 61 13.60 12.22 4.68
N ASP A 62 12.60 12.98 4.23
CA ASP A 62 12.01 14.09 4.98
C ASP A 62 10.91 13.65 5.96
N LYS A 63 10.69 12.35 6.12
CA LYS A 63 9.68 11.77 7.03
C LYS A 63 8.28 12.35 6.85
N LYS A 64 7.90 12.66 5.61
CA LYS A 64 6.58 13.20 5.30
C LYS A 64 5.49 12.19 5.61
N THR A 65 4.30 12.66 5.93
CA THR A 65 3.24 11.80 6.47
C THR A 65 2.15 11.46 5.45
N LYS A 66 2.12 12.11 4.29
CA LYS A 66 1.12 11.87 3.24
C LYS A 66 1.77 11.34 1.97
N VAL A 67 0.95 10.69 1.15
CA VAL A 67 1.34 10.13 -0.16
C VAL A 67 0.33 10.63 -1.17
N ARG A 68 0.81 11.09 -2.32
CA ARG A 68 -0.02 11.46 -3.46
C ARG A 68 0.36 10.64 -4.69
N HIS A 69 -0.59 10.55 -5.61
CA HIS A 69 -0.44 9.95 -6.94
C HIS A 69 -0.05 11.05 -7.93
N ILE A 70 1.07 10.87 -8.63
CA ILE A 70 1.67 11.90 -9.50
C ILE A 70 0.74 12.22 -10.69
N ASP A 71 0.15 11.18 -11.29
CA ASP A 71 -0.79 11.29 -12.41
C ASP A 71 -2.22 11.72 -12.00
N GLY A 72 -2.50 11.84 -10.70
CA GLY A 72 -3.83 12.11 -10.17
C GLY A 72 -4.79 10.91 -10.15
N ASP A 73 -4.41 9.76 -10.72
CA ASP A 73 -5.19 8.53 -10.66
C ASP A 73 -4.89 7.76 -9.36
N LYS A 74 -5.84 7.81 -8.44
CA LYS A 74 -5.77 7.17 -7.12
C LYS A 74 -5.75 5.63 -7.17
N LEU A 75 -6.06 5.04 -8.33
CA LEU A 75 -6.01 3.58 -8.55
C LEU A 75 -4.65 3.14 -9.10
N ASN A 76 -3.86 4.04 -9.68
CA ASN A 76 -2.52 3.74 -10.17
C ASN A 76 -1.49 3.69 -9.03
N ASN A 77 -1.48 2.56 -8.31
CA ASN A 77 -0.62 2.36 -7.15
C ASN A 77 0.78 1.84 -7.49
N ARG A 78 1.30 2.11 -8.70
CA ARG A 78 2.69 1.78 -9.05
C ARG A 78 3.64 2.62 -8.20
N LYS A 79 4.73 2.03 -7.69
CA LYS A 79 5.68 2.75 -6.83
C LYS A 79 6.27 3.99 -7.50
N GLU A 80 6.43 3.97 -8.83
CA GLU A 80 6.94 5.08 -9.63
C GLU A 80 5.92 6.23 -9.75
N ASN A 81 4.64 5.97 -9.50
CA ASN A 81 3.56 6.96 -9.55
C ASN A 81 3.25 7.58 -8.17
N LEU A 82 4.03 7.26 -7.14
CA LEU A 82 3.76 7.67 -5.77
C LEU A 82 4.88 8.54 -5.23
N GLU A 83 4.50 9.60 -4.52
CA GLU A 83 5.46 10.46 -3.85
C GLU A 83 4.96 10.91 -2.47
N TRP A 84 5.94 11.17 -1.60
CA TRP A 84 5.72 11.66 -0.26
C TRP A 84 5.58 13.19 -0.28
N PHE A 85 4.59 13.72 0.43
CA PHE A 85 4.36 15.16 0.57
C PHE A 85 3.85 15.55 1.97
#